data_AF-A0ABD3EXT6-F1
#
_entry.id   AF-A0ABD3EXT6-F1
#
_cell.length_a   1.000
_cell.length_b   1.000
_cell.length_c   1.000
_cell.angle_alpha   90.00
_cell.angle_beta   90.00
_cell.angle_gamma   90.00
#
_symmetry.space_group_name_H-M   'P 1'
#
loop_
_entity.id
_entity.type
_entity.pdbx_description
1 polymer ?
#
loop_
_entity_poly.entity_id
_entity_poly.type
_entity_poly.pdbx_seq_one_letter_code
_entity_poly.pdbx_strand_id
1 'polypeptide(L)'
;MLMPMLFLAKKENGKWVGEDEAEGVRESVVPQGFKQMNRGLLLKKPENFGGDFQPGEGQVHVLVAIPEGEVSHVGVANEGISNMLNFQARDEKRKRSVYSLSDLDLEKEQRIMKKMRLDVDYIDCEEQEDTYVPGYRWLDVAEDAETQWVNYMAYLEKHLKTTLEKEKLYLLDISDEREALTVVDPRLPFRMNGTADVLLVDNRSTTNREPLAGVCVAIEVKKEVEDRRKAKALGQLVSASLKAPLNCTPIQLLTDLNNHWYFYWFNEKNVLTHVSLQNSKNAMAFIAAAGADPGSSKPFSVPFIDRPLTKFKIDDFLDMPDDGVDEMMERWVLMADVLEPEFLNERRAVRTAVIAINPHVRAFV
;
A
#
# COMPACT_ATOMS: atom_id res chain seq x y z
N MET A 1 -34.41 -4.34 8.97
CA MET A 1 -34.73 -3.79 7.64
C MET A 1 -34.15 -4.78 6.64
N LEU A 2 -35.01 -5.47 5.88
CA LEU A 2 -34.62 -6.58 5.01
C LEU A 2 -33.82 -6.02 3.81
N MET A 3 -32.59 -6.50 3.62
CA MET A 3 -31.78 -6.17 2.45
C MET A 3 -32.36 -6.84 1.19
N PRO A 4 -32.36 -6.17 0.02
CA PRO A 4 -32.84 -6.75 -1.22
C PRO A 4 -31.89 -7.83 -1.75
N MET A 5 -32.47 -8.89 -2.31
CA MET A 5 -31.75 -10.02 -2.91
C MET A 5 -31.50 -9.76 -4.41
N LEU A 6 -30.26 -9.99 -4.86
CA LEU A 6 -29.88 -9.87 -6.28
C LEU A 6 -30.00 -11.24 -6.96
N PHE A 7 -30.74 -11.32 -8.08
CA PHE A 7 -30.86 -12.54 -8.89
C PHE A 7 -30.45 -12.28 -10.33
N LEU A 8 -29.78 -13.26 -10.95
CA LEU A 8 -29.46 -13.24 -12.38
C LEU A 8 -30.65 -13.79 -13.20
N ALA A 9 -31.25 -12.96 -14.04
CA ALA A 9 -32.34 -13.35 -14.95
C ALA A 9 -31.95 -13.10 -16.42
N LYS A 10 -32.43 -13.98 -17.32
CA LYS A 10 -32.31 -13.84 -18.78
C LYS A 10 -33.68 -13.79 -19.44
N LYS A 11 -33.78 -12.98 -20.49
CA LYS A 11 -34.92 -12.93 -21.40
C LYS A 11 -34.95 -14.18 -22.29
N GLU A 12 -36.10 -14.47 -22.88
CA GLU A 12 -36.25 -15.63 -23.78
C GLU A 12 -35.31 -15.60 -25.01
N ASN A 13 -34.85 -14.40 -25.40
CA ASN A 13 -33.87 -14.21 -26.47
C ASN A 13 -32.40 -14.31 -26.02
N GLY A 14 -32.14 -14.76 -24.78
CA GLY A 14 -30.79 -14.98 -24.24
C GLY A 14 -30.09 -13.74 -23.68
N LYS A 15 -30.68 -12.54 -23.80
CA LYS A 15 -30.12 -11.30 -23.19
C LYS A 15 -30.36 -11.25 -21.69
N TRP A 16 -29.38 -10.70 -20.96
CA TRP A 16 -29.50 -10.42 -19.53
C TRP A 16 -30.51 -9.31 -19.26
N VAL A 17 -31.18 -9.39 -18.10
CA VAL A 17 -32.14 -8.38 -17.63
C VAL A 17 -31.38 -7.17 -17.10
N GLY A 18 -31.78 -5.96 -17.53
CA GLY A 18 -31.19 -4.70 -17.06
C GLY A 18 -31.79 -4.19 -15.74
N GLU A 19 -31.18 -3.18 -15.15
CA GLU A 19 -31.53 -2.62 -13.83
C GLU A 19 -33.00 -2.15 -13.75
N ASP A 20 -33.47 -1.41 -14.76
CA ASP A 20 -34.84 -0.88 -14.85
C ASP A 20 -35.93 -1.97 -14.95
N GLU A 21 -35.55 -3.18 -15.36
CA GLU A 21 -36.47 -4.30 -15.60
C GLU A 21 -36.50 -5.29 -14.43
N ALA A 22 -35.52 -5.21 -13.52
CA ALA A 22 -35.41 -6.08 -12.35
C ALA A 22 -36.48 -5.78 -11.28
N GLU A 23 -36.98 -4.54 -11.24
CA GLU A 23 -37.97 -4.06 -10.26
C GLU A 23 -39.34 -4.76 -10.39
N GLY A 24 -39.62 -5.35 -11.56
CA GLY A 24 -40.90 -6.04 -11.86
C GLY A 24 -40.95 -7.53 -11.54
N VAL A 25 -39.85 -8.16 -11.09
CA VAL A 25 -39.76 -9.62 -10.91
C VAL A 25 -39.87 -10.00 -9.44
N ARG A 26 -40.96 -10.69 -9.07
CA ARG A 26 -41.17 -11.21 -7.71
C ARG A 26 -41.09 -12.74 -7.70
N GLU A 27 -40.52 -13.30 -6.64
CA GLU A 27 -40.30 -14.75 -6.44
C GLU A 27 -41.58 -15.60 -6.61
N SER A 28 -42.76 -15.01 -6.36
CA SER A 28 -44.07 -15.68 -6.42
C SER A 28 -44.85 -15.50 -7.72
N VAL A 29 -44.42 -14.62 -8.64
CA VAL A 29 -45.14 -14.33 -9.89
C VAL A 29 -44.14 -14.16 -11.03
N VAL A 30 -44.10 -15.12 -11.95
CA VAL A 30 -43.29 -15.01 -13.16
C VAL A 30 -44.04 -14.13 -14.16
N PRO A 31 -43.55 -12.92 -14.50
CA PRO A 31 -44.23 -12.06 -15.47
C PRO A 31 -44.15 -12.65 -16.88
N GLN A 32 -45.12 -12.29 -17.72
CA GLN A 32 -45.18 -12.75 -19.11
C GLN A 32 -43.94 -12.26 -19.89
N GLY A 33 -43.19 -13.18 -20.51
CA GLY A 33 -41.91 -12.88 -21.21
C GLY A 33 -40.63 -13.26 -20.46
N PHE A 34 -40.75 -13.84 -19.27
CA PHE A 34 -39.62 -14.32 -18.45
C PHE A 34 -39.66 -15.84 -18.29
N LYS A 35 -38.49 -16.51 -18.35
CA LYS A 35 -38.36 -17.95 -18.04
C LYS A 35 -37.87 -18.15 -16.61
N GLN A 36 -38.66 -18.86 -15.82
CA GLN A 36 -38.25 -19.32 -14.48
C GLN A 36 -37.00 -20.19 -14.59
N MET A 37 -36.04 -20.02 -13.67
CA MET A 37 -34.85 -20.88 -13.60
C MET A 37 -35.28 -22.35 -13.57
N ASN A 38 -34.57 -23.20 -14.32
CA ASN A 38 -34.88 -24.62 -14.43
C ASN A 38 -34.94 -25.23 -13.02
N ARG A 39 -36.08 -25.83 -12.64
CA ARG A 39 -36.27 -26.49 -11.33
C ARG A 39 -35.22 -27.58 -11.04
N GLY A 40 -34.49 -28.04 -12.06
CA GLY A 40 -33.33 -28.91 -11.94
C GLY A 40 -32.01 -28.24 -11.48
N LEU A 41 -31.99 -26.96 -11.10
CA LEU A 41 -30.80 -26.23 -10.60
C LEU A 41 -30.95 -25.75 -9.14
N LEU A 42 -31.82 -26.39 -8.38
CA LEU A 42 -31.97 -26.16 -6.93
C LEU A 42 -30.62 -26.33 -6.20
N LEU A 43 -30.33 -25.40 -5.28
CA LEU A 43 -29.19 -25.44 -4.35
C LEU A 43 -29.08 -26.74 -3.54
N LYS A 44 -30.15 -27.54 -3.50
CA LYS A 44 -30.23 -28.85 -2.84
C LYS A 44 -30.03 -30.03 -3.78
N LYS A 45 -29.34 -29.85 -4.91
CA LYS A 45 -28.94 -30.99 -5.76
C LYS A 45 -27.64 -31.61 -5.23
N PRO A 46 -27.68 -32.86 -4.73
CA PRO A 46 -26.49 -33.55 -4.21
C PRO A 46 -25.38 -33.66 -5.27
N GLU A 47 -25.76 -33.76 -6.54
CA GLU A 47 -24.87 -33.84 -7.71
C GLU A 47 -24.00 -32.58 -7.89
N ASN A 48 -24.52 -31.40 -7.51
CA ASN A 48 -23.88 -30.11 -7.79
C ASN A 48 -23.17 -29.53 -6.56
N PHE A 49 -23.65 -29.84 -5.36
CA PHE A 49 -23.17 -29.23 -4.10
C PHE A 49 -22.75 -30.25 -3.04
N GLY A 50 -23.02 -31.56 -3.24
CA GLY A 50 -22.87 -32.60 -2.21
C GLY A 50 -24.14 -32.76 -1.38
N GLY A 51 -24.47 -34.00 -0.97
CA GLY A 51 -25.71 -34.31 -0.25
C GLY A 51 -25.85 -33.64 1.13
N ASP A 52 -24.73 -33.24 1.71
CA ASP A 52 -24.65 -32.65 3.06
C ASP A 52 -24.50 -31.12 3.03
N PHE A 53 -24.63 -30.48 1.87
CA PHE A 53 -24.44 -29.05 1.73
C PHE A 53 -25.60 -28.26 2.35
N GLN A 54 -25.27 -27.43 3.34
CA GLN A 54 -26.17 -26.47 3.98
C GLN A 54 -25.56 -25.07 3.79
N PRO A 55 -26.25 -24.14 3.11
CA PRO A 55 -25.75 -22.77 3.00
C PRO A 55 -25.74 -22.11 4.38
N GLY A 56 -24.65 -21.41 4.71
CA GLY A 56 -24.58 -20.61 5.93
C GLY A 56 -25.53 -19.41 5.87
N GLU A 57 -26.02 -18.97 7.03
CA GLU A 57 -26.86 -17.76 7.12
C GLU A 57 -26.07 -16.55 6.61
N GLY A 58 -26.60 -15.84 5.61
CA GLY A 58 -25.95 -14.69 4.98
C GLY A 58 -24.96 -15.00 3.85
N GLN A 59 -24.80 -16.27 3.44
CA GLN A 59 -23.94 -16.64 2.30
C GLN A 59 -24.71 -16.65 0.97
N VAL A 60 -24.08 -16.10 -0.08
CA VAL A 60 -24.61 -16.10 -1.46
C VAL A 60 -23.78 -17.07 -2.30
N HIS A 61 -24.45 -18.00 -3.00
CA HIS A 61 -23.82 -18.95 -3.91
C HIS A 61 -24.38 -18.76 -5.32
N VAL A 62 -23.50 -18.53 -6.30
CA VAL A 62 -23.88 -18.27 -7.70
C VAL A 62 -23.37 -19.40 -8.58
N LEU A 63 -24.24 -19.94 -9.43
CA LEU A 63 -23.90 -20.98 -10.40
C LEU A 63 -23.81 -20.34 -11.79
N VAL A 64 -22.62 -20.32 -12.37
CA VAL A 64 -22.36 -19.68 -13.66
C VAL A 64 -22.46 -20.73 -14.77
N ALA A 65 -23.38 -20.54 -15.71
CA ALA A 65 -23.48 -21.35 -16.92
C ALA A 65 -22.54 -20.78 -17.99
N ILE A 66 -21.55 -21.58 -18.39
CA ILE A 66 -20.70 -21.28 -19.55
C ILE A 66 -21.50 -21.67 -20.80
N PRO A 67 -21.61 -20.79 -21.83
CA PRO A 67 -22.42 -21.08 -23.00
C PRO A 67 -21.89 -22.31 -23.75
N GLU A 68 -22.79 -23.27 -24.00
CA GLU A 68 -22.54 -24.41 -24.88
C GLU A 68 -22.47 -23.92 -26.32
N GLY A 69 -21.24 -23.73 -26.80
CA GLY A 69 -20.96 -23.30 -28.17
C GLY A 69 -19.46 -23.21 -28.34
N GLU A 70 -18.87 -24.26 -28.93
CA GLU A 70 -17.43 -24.51 -29.14
C GLU A 70 -16.69 -25.23 -27.99
N VAL A 71 -17.27 -26.35 -27.55
CA VAL A 71 -16.53 -27.40 -26.82
C VAL A 71 -15.77 -28.27 -27.84
N SER A 72 -14.64 -27.77 -28.31
CA SER A 72 -13.53 -28.63 -28.76
C SER A 72 -12.26 -28.40 -27.95
N HIS A 73 -12.39 -27.93 -26.71
CA HIS A 73 -11.27 -27.79 -25.78
C HIS A 73 -11.69 -28.13 -24.34
N VAL A 74 -11.98 -29.41 -24.08
CA VAL A 74 -12.13 -29.97 -22.72
C VAL A 74 -10.86 -29.75 -21.86
N GLY A 75 -9.72 -29.42 -22.48
CA GLY A 75 -8.51 -28.99 -21.76
C GLY A 75 -8.55 -27.56 -21.21
N VAL A 76 -9.14 -26.60 -21.94
CA VAL A 76 -9.00 -25.16 -21.63
C VAL A 76 -9.89 -24.72 -20.47
N ALA A 77 -11.07 -25.32 -20.30
CA ALA A 77 -11.96 -25.03 -19.18
C ALA A 77 -11.44 -25.56 -17.83
N ASN A 78 -10.79 -26.74 -17.84
CA ASN A 78 -10.09 -27.27 -16.67
C ASN A 78 -8.82 -26.46 -16.35
N GLU A 79 -8.09 -26.02 -17.37
CA GLU A 79 -6.96 -25.10 -17.18
C GLU A 79 -7.41 -23.76 -16.60
N GLY A 80 -8.51 -23.16 -17.07
CA GLY A 80 -9.03 -21.89 -16.54
C GLY A 80 -9.40 -21.94 -15.06
N ILE A 81 -10.15 -22.98 -14.64
CA ILE A 81 -10.56 -23.18 -13.24
C ILE A 81 -9.35 -23.57 -12.37
N SER A 82 -8.46 -24.43 -12.89
CA SER A 82 -7.26 -24.83 -12.16
C SER A 82 -6.26 -23.67 -12.05
N ASN A 83 -6.16 -22.80 -13.06
CA ASN A 83 -5.38 -21.56 -13.02
C ASN A 83 -6.00 -20.57 -12.03
N MET A 84 -7.33 -20.50 -11.95
CA MET A 84 -8.05 -19.66 -10.98
C MET A 84 -7.80 -20.11 -9.53
N LEU A 85 -7.94 -21.41 -9.23
CA LEU A 85 -7.65 -21.98 -7.92
C LEU A 85 -6.16 -21.84 -7.55
N ASN A 86 -5.27 -22.09 -8.52
CA ASN A 86 -3.84 -21.87 -8.34
C ASN A 86 -3.51 -20.40 -8.13
N PHE A 87 -4.20 -19.48 -8.80
CA PHE A 87 -4.04 -18.04 -8.62
C PHE A 87 -4.52 -17.60 -7.24
N GLN A 88 -5.69 -18.05 -6.79
CA GLN A 88 -6.20 -17.79 -5.44
C GLN A 88 -5.25 -18.33 -4.36
N ALA A 89 -4.81 -19.59 -4.49
CA ALA A 89 -3.84 -20.17 -3.57
C ALA A 89 -2.49 -19.43 -3.60
N ARG A 90 -2.05 -18.95 -4.77
CA ARG A 90 -0.83 -18.13 -4.91
C ARG A 90 -1.02 -16.73 -4.33
N ASP A 91 -2.19 -16.09 -4.50
CA ASP A 91 -2.50 -14.77 -3.96
C ASP A 91 -2.61 -14.80 -2.44
N GLU A 92 -3.31 -15.79 -1.88
CA GLU A 92 -3.34 -16.02 -0.44
C GLU A 92 -1.95 -16.33 0.13
N LYS A 93 -1.16 -17.17 -0.56
CA LYS A 93 0.23 -17.45 -0.17
C LYS A 93 1.11 -16.19 -0.27
N ARG A 94 0.89 -15.33 -1.27
CA ARG A 94 1.60 -14.05 -1.45
C ARG A 94 1.23 -13.03 -0.37
N LYS A 95 -0.05 -12.87 -0.04
CA LYS A 95 -0.53 -12.05 1.07
C LYS A 95 0.00 -12.52 2.43
N ARG A 96 0.18 -13.85 2.59
CA ARG A 96 0.79 -14.46 3.79
C ARG A 96 2.31 -14.42 3.80
N SER A 97 2.96 -14.06 2.70
CA SER A 97 4.42 -14.00 2.63
C SER A 97 4.92 -12.87 3.53
N VAL A 98 5.99 -13.15 4.28
CA VAL A 98 6.69 -12.19 5.12
C VAL A 98 8.05 -11.95 4.47
N TYR A 99 8.38 -10.69 4.21
CA TYR A 99 9.68 -10.31 3.66
C TYR A 99 10.41 -9.39 4.64
N SER A 100 11.72 -9.62 4.78
CA SER A 100 12.59 -8.66 5.46
C SER A 100 12.69 -7.39 4.65
N LEU A 101 12.70 -6.24 5.33
CA LEU A 101 13.00 -4.94 4.71
C LEU A 101 14.35 -5.00 3.97
N SER A 102 15.31 -5.77 4.47
CA SER A 102 16.61 -5.99 3.83
C SER A 102 16.56 -6.86 2.57
N ASP A 103 15.49 -7.62 2.36
CA ASP A 103 15.29 -8.50 1.20
C ASP A 103 14.39 -7.86 0.12
N LEU A 104 14.02 -6.59 0.31
CA LEU A 104 13.24 -5.84 -0.67
C LEU A 104 14.10 -5.54 -1.91
N ASP A 105 13.52 -5.84 -3.07
CA ASP A 105 14.09 -5.61 -4.38
C ASP A 105 13.09 -4.84 -5.26
N LEU A 106 13.48 -4.56 -6.50
CA LEU A 106 12.68 -3.80 -7.45
C LEU A 106 11.30 -4.43 -7.72
N GLU A 107 11.19 -5.77 -7.76
CA GLU A 107 9.90 -6.45 -7.94
C GLU A 107 8.97 -6.14 -6.75
N LYS A 108 9.50 -6.25 -5.53
CA LYS A 108 8.72 -5.97 -4.31
C LYS A 108 8.36 -4.50 -4.19
N GLU A 109 9.26 -3.60 -4.58
CA GLU A 109 9.00 -2.15 -4.68
C GLU A 109 7.80 -1.88 -5.61
N GLN A 110 7.83 -2.39 -6.84
CA GLN A 110 6.74 -2.23 -7.81
C GLN A 110 5.40 -2.78 -7.30
N ARG A 111 5.44 -3.90 -6.56
CA ARG A 111 4.23 -4.47 -5.93
C ARG A 111 3.67 -3.55 -4.86
N ILE A 112 4.50 -2.94 -4.02
CA ILE A 112 4.09 -1.96 -3.01
C ILE A 112 3.46 -0.74 -3.71
N MET A 113 4.18 -0.14 -4.66
CA MET A 113 3.73 1.02 -5.42
C MET A 113 2.37 0.76 -6.10
N LYS A 114 2.22 -0.37 -6.79
CA LYS A 114 0.97 -0.74 -7.48
C LYS A 114 -0.19 -0.96 -6.51
N LYS A 115 0.03 -1.73 -5.44
CA LYS A 115 -1.02 -2.08 -4.46
C LYS A 115 -1.50 -0.83 -3.71
N MET A 116 -0.58 0.05 -3.34
CA MET A 116 -0.87 1.29 -2.62
C MET A 116 -1.26 2.46 -3.54
N ARG A 117 -1.22 2.26 -4.87
CA ARG A 117 -1.56 3.26 -5.89
C ARG A 117 -0.72 4.54 -5.75
N LEU A 118 0.58 4.34 -5.55
CA LEU A 118 1.53 5.43 -5.36
C LEU A 118 2.07 5.91 -6.72
N ASP A 119 2.12 7.23 -6.89
CA ASP A 119 2.89 7.87 -7.96
C ASP A 119 4.26 8.33 -7.43
N VAL A 120 5.17 8.74 -8.31
CA VAL A 120 6.52 9.20 -7.92
C VAL A 120 6.78 10.62 -8.40
N ASP A 121 7.36 11.44 -7.52
CA ASP A 121 7.85 12.78 -7.84
C ASP A 121 9.32 12.92 -7.41
N TYR A 122 10.17 13.24 -8.38
CA TYR A 122 11.59 13.49 -8.15
C TYR A 122 11.83 14.99 -8.14
N ILE A 123 12.22 15.52 -6.98
CA ILE A 123 12.62 16.92 -6.86
C ILE A 123 14.04 17.04 -7.38
N ASP A 124 14.19 17.89 -8.38
CA ASP A 124 15.48 18.42 -8.80
C ASP A 124 15.75 19.73 -8.05
N CYS A 125 16.98 19.91 -7.59
CA CYS A 125 17.40 21.12 -6.89
C CYS A 125 18.89 21.39 -7.11
N GLU A 126 19.21 22.65 -7.39
CA GLU A 126 20.59 23.10 -7.49
C GLU A 126 21.13 23.46 -6.10
N GLU A 127 22.04 22.63 -5.59
CA GLU A 127 22.69 22.91 -4.31
C GLU A 127 23.78 23.97 -4.50
N GLN A 128 23.66 25.12 -3.83
CA GLN A 128 24.76 26.07 -3.77
C GLN A 128 25.94 25.45 -3.01
N GLU A 129 27.16 25.64 -3.54
CA GLU A 129 28.41 25.20 -2.91
C GLU A 129 28.65 25.95 -1.59
N ASP A 130 28.19 25.38 -0.48
CA ASP A 130 28.60 25.81 0.87
C ASP A 130 28.85 24.58 1.74
N THR A 131 30.12 24.21 1.88
CA THR A 131 30.58 22.89 2.33
C THR A 131 31.02 22.83 3.80
N TYR A 132 30.64 23.78 4.64
CA TYR A 132 31.20 23.88 6.01
C TYR A 132 30.70 22.83 7.02
N VAL A 133 30.04 21.74 6.57
CA VAL A 133 29.79 20.55 7.39
C VAL A 133 30.67 19.43 6.82
N PRO A 134 31.79 19.07 7.47
CA PRO A 134 32.65 18.00 6.99
C PRO A 134 31.88 16.68 7.02
N GLY A 135 32.00 15.87 5.98
CA GLY A 135 31.39 14.54 5.93
C GLY A 135 31.92 13.60 7.02
N TYR A 136 31.14 12.58 7.33
CA TYR A 136 31.50 11.59 8.34
C TYR A 136 32.62 10.66 7.86
N ARG A 137 33.67 10.50 8.68
CA ARG A 137 34.79 9.60 8.39
C ARG A 137 34.48 8.18 8.85
N TRP A 138 34.09 7.34 7.91
CA TRP A 138 33.94 5.88 8.11
C TRP A 138 35.25 5.25 8.59
N LEU A 139 35.16 4.35 9.57
CA LEU A 139 36.30 3.58 10.04
C LEU A 139 36.49 2.33 9.17
N ASP A 140 37.70 1.76 9.24
CA ASP A 140 38.01 0.49 8.60
C ASP A 140 37.62 -0.68 9.51
N VAL A 141 36.33 -0.72 9.87
CA VAL A 141 35.69 -1.78 10.67
C VAL A 141 34.36 -2.16 9.99
N ALA A 142 33.70 -3.22 10.48
CA ALA A 142 32.39 -3.61 9.98
C ALA A 142 31.33 -2.52 10.25
N GLU A 143 30.34 -2.38 9.36
CA GLU A 143 29.29 -1.35 9.48
C GLU A 143 28.49 -1.47 10.79
N ASP A 144 28.30 -2.70 11.28
CA ASP A 144 27.58 -3.05 12.52
C ASP A 144 28.46 -3.06 13.77
N ALA A 145 29.76 -2.70 13.64
CA ALA A 145 30.65 -2.65 14.79
C ALA A 145 30.23 -1.54 15.77
N GLU A 146 30.34 -1.81 17.08
CA GLU A 146 29.91 -0.87 18.12
C GLU A 146 30.58 0.51 17.96
N THR A 147 31.88 0.49 17.70
CA THR A 147 32.68 1.69 17.46
C THR A 147 32.21 2.49 16.24
N GLN A 148 31.61 1.86 15.24
CA GLN A 148 31.11 2.52 14.04
C GLN A 148 29.85 3.32 14.37
N TRP A 149 28.89 2.70 15.06
CA TRP A 149 27.64 3.37 15.41
C TRP A 149 27.81 4.47 16.45
N VAL A 150 28.62 4.26 17.49
CA VAL A 150 28.92 5.29 18.49
C VAL A 150 29.45 6.56 17.82
N ASN A 151 30.29 6.41 16.80
CA ASN A 151 30.90 7.55 16.11
C ASN A 151 29.93 8.26 15.15
N TYR A 152 29.09 7.53 14.39
CA TYR A 152 28.13 8.22 13.53
C TYR A 152 26.99 8.87 14.33
N MET A 153 26.61 8.29 15.47
CA MET A 153 25.63 8.88 16.38
C MET A 153 26.17 10.20 16.94
N ALA A 154 27.42 10.22 17.41
CA ALA A 154 28.08 11.44 17.87
C ALA A 154 28.20 12.50 16.76
N TYR A 155 28.41 12.08 15.52
CA TYR A 155 28.39 12.98 14.35
C TYR A 155 27.01 13.61 14.14
N LEU A 156 25.95 12.79 14.10
CA LEU A 156 24.57 13.28 13.96
C LEU A 156 24.19 14.22 15.11
N GLU A 157 24.45 13.84 16.35
CA GLU A 157 24.20 14.66 17.54
C GLU A 157 24.90 16.01 17.46
N LYS A 158 26.19 16.02 17.09
CA LYS A 158 26.99 17.24 16.96
C LYS A 158 26.41 18.19 15.90
N HIS A 159 26.05 17.67 14.74
CA HIS A 159 25.66 18.47 13.59
C HIS A 159 24.16 18.83 13.58
N LEU A 160 23.33 18.07 14.28
CA LEU A 160 21.91 18.38 14.52
C LEU A 160 21.66 19.07 15.86
N LYS A 161 22.68 19.30 16.70
CA LYS A 161 22.55 19.80 18.08
C LYS A 161 21.54 20.95 18.23
N THR A 162 21.69 22.00 17.44
CA THR A 162 20.80 23.17 17.50
C THR A 162 19.35 22.80 17.20
N THR A 163 19.12 21.93 16.21
CA THR A 163 17.79 21.41 15.87
C THR A 163 17.23 20.55 17.01
N LEU A 164 18.03 19.62 17.54
CA LEU A 164 17.63 18.75 18.65
C LEU A 164 17.18 19.56 19.87
N GLU A 165 17.96 20.59 20.24
CA GLU A 165 17.66 21.45 21.39
C GLU A 165 16.45 22.36 21.14
N LYS A 166 16.38 23.00 19.96
CA LYS A 166 15.33 23.97 19.63
C LYS A 166 13.96 23.31 19.44
N GLU A 167 13.93 22.21 18.70
CA GLU A 167 12.70 21.48 18.35
C GLU A 167 12.37 20.37 19.37
N LYS A 168 13.20 20.19 20.40
CA LYS A 168 13.06 19.15 21.45
C LYS A 168 12.98 17.73 20.85
N LEU A 169 13.89 17.47 19.91
CA LEU A 169 14.04 16.19 19.24
C LEU A 169 15.18 15.38 19.84
N TYR A 170 15.13 14.07 19.63
CA TYR A 170 16.07 13.09 20.15
C TYR A 170 16.44 12.10 19.05
N LEU A 171 17.69 11.64 19.06
CA LEU A 171 18.14 10.51 18.25
C LEU A 171 18.00 9.24 19.10
N LEU A 172 17.28 8.25 18.58
CA LEU A 172 17.17 6.92 19.17
C LEU A 172 17.88 5.91 18.28
N ASP A 173 18.82 5.18 18.86
CA ASP A 173 19.36 3.98 18.23
C ASP A 173 18.35 2.84 18.36
N ILE A 174 17.98 2.26 17.22
CA ILE A 174 17.03 1.15 17.14
C ILE A 174 17.59 -0.01 16.30
N SER A 175 18.91 -0.04 16.04
CA SER A 175 19.53 -1.08 15.21
C SER A 175 19.33 -2.48 15.79
N ASP A 176 19.30 -2.58 17.12
CA ASP A 176 19.06 -3.83 17.85
C ASP A 176 17.55 -4.17 18.00
N GLU A 177 16.65 -3.22 17.75
CA GLU A 177 15.20 -3.42 17.80
C GLU A 177 14.68 -4.02 16.48
N ARG A 178 15.01 -5.29 16.23
CA ARG A 178 14.78 -5.98 14.96
C ARG A 178 13.35 -5.97 14.41
N GLU A 179 12.36 -5.67 15.25
CA GLU A 179 10.94 -5.64 14.88
C GLU A 179 10.30 -4.25 14.94
N ALA A 180 11.08 -3.19 15.16
CA ALA A 180 10.59 -1.82 15.29
C ALA A 180 9.70 -1.41 14.09
N LEU A 181 10.06 -1.82 12.87
CA LEU A 181 9.33 -1.54 11.63
C LEU A 181 8.57 -2.74 11.07
N THR A 182 8.32 -3.77 11.88
CA THR A 182 7.46 -4.89 11.46
C THR A 182 6.01 -4.45 11.37
N VAL A 183 5.38 -4.73 10.22
CA VAL A 183 4.00 -4.33 9.89
C VAL A 183 3.23 -5.45 9.17
N VAL A 184 1.95 -5.56 9.54
CA VAL A 184 0.94 -6.39 8.86
C VAL A 184 -0.25 -5.48 8.60
N ASP A 185 -0.47 -5.10 7.34
CA ASP A 185 -1.55 -4.20 6.95
C ASP A 185 -2.18 -4.68 5.63
N PRO A 186 -3.52 -4.72 5.51
CA PRO A 186 -4.20 -5.20 4.30
C PRO A 186 -4.01 -4.31 3.07
N ARG A 187 -3.56 -3.05 3.25
CA ARG A 187 -3.14 -2.16 2.17
C ARG A 187 -1.79 -2.55 1.58
N LEU A 188 -1.06 -3.46 2.22
CA LEU A 188 0.20 -3.97 1.70
C LEU A 188 0.03 -5.26 0.88
N PRO A 189 0.88 -5.48 -0.13
CA PRO A 189 0.86 -6.71 -0.92
C PRO A 189 1.42 -7.94 -0.18
N PHE A 190 2.08 -7.73 0.96
CA PHE A 190 2.70 -8.75 1.82
C PHE A 190 3.06 -8.14 3.17
N ARG A 191 3.41 -8.99 4.14
CA ARG A 191 3.90 -8.58 5.45
C ARG A 191 5.37 -8.19 5.36
N MET A 192 5.79 -7.18 6.13
CA MET A 192 7.18 -6.75 6.18
C MET A 192 7.70 -6.81 7.62
N ASN A 193 8.94 -7.27 7.79
CA ASN A 193 9.65 -7.23 9.07
C ASN A 193 11.01 -6.55 8.95
N GLY A 194 11.42 -5.89 10.02
CA GLY A 194 12.73 -5.25 10.08
C GLY A 194 12.76 -4.01 10.95
N THR A 195 13.82 -3.24 10.78
CA THR A 195 14.14 -2.04 11.55
C THR A 195 14.76 -0.96 10.65
N ALA A 196 15.11 0.17 11.24
CA ALA A 196 16.07 1.14 10.71
C ALA A 196 17.26 1.24 11.68
N ASP A 197 18.27 2.04 11.34
CA ASP A 197 19.43 2.20 12.21
C ASP A 197 19.14 3.24 13.30
N VAL A 198 18.54 4.38 12.93
CA VAL A 198 18.30 5.50 13.85
C VAL A 198 16.92 6.11 13.62
N LEU A 199 16.27 6.59 14.68
CA LEU A 199 15.09 7.45 14.59
C LEU A 199 15.41 8.85 15.11
N LEU A 200 14.94 9.87 14.38
CA LEU A 200 14.75 11.22 14.92
C LEU A 200 13.30 11.33 15.42
N VAL A 201 13.14 11.61 16.70
CA VAL A 201 11.83 11.57 17.37
C VAL A 201 11.62 12.78 18.27
N ASP A 202 10.37 13.12 18.57
CA ASP A 202 10.06 14.05 19.65
C ASP A 202 9.90 13.35 21.02
N ASN A 203 9.53 14.12 22.04
CA ASN A 203 9.41 13.65 23.41
C ASN A 203 8.34 12.57 23.64
N ARG A 204 7.40 12.36 22.70
CA ARG A 204 6.37 11.32 22.82
C ARG A 204 7.00 9.93 22.80
N SER A 205 8.03 9.71 21.99
CA SER A 205 8.72 8.42 21.92
C SER A 205 9.42 8.07 23.23
N THR A 206 10.15 9.03 23.81
CA THR A 206 10.89 8.81 25.07
C THR A 206 9.97 8.73 26.29
N THR A 207 8.93 9.56 26.34
CA THR A 207 7.98 9.59 27.46
C THR A 207 7.15 8.31 27.52
N ASN A 208 6.70 7.80 26.37
CA ASN A 208 5.85 6.60 26.30
C ASN A 208 6.65 5.30 26.15
N ARG A 209 7.98 5.38 25.96
CA ARG A 209 8.84 4.21 25.65
C ARG A 209 8.35 3.43 24.43
N GLU A 210 7.88 4.18 23.43
CA GLU A 210 7.38 3.65 22.16
C GLU A 210 8.13 4.38 21.05
N PRO A 211 9.14 3.75 20.41
CA PRO A 211 10.06 4.42 19.49
C PRO A 211 9.36 5.24 18.40
N LEU A 212 8.21 4.77 17.90
CA LEU A 212 7.49 5.43 16.81
C LEU A 212 6.40 6.42 17.26
N ALA A 213 6.18 6.62 18.57
CA ALA A 213 5.11 7.50 19.06
C ALA A 213 5.30 8.99 18.68
N GLY A 214 6.54 9.40 18.45
CA GLY A 214 6.93 10.76 18.05
C GLY A 214 7.86 10.79 16.83
N VAL A 215 7.84 9.75 15.99
CA VAL A 215 8.80 9.64 14.87
C VAL A 215 8.62 10.75 13.84
N CYS A 216 9.75 11.37 13.49
CA CYS A 216 9.85 12.41 12.47
C CYS A 216 10.64 11.90 11.26
N VAL A 217 11.80 11.28 11.50
CA VAL A 217 12.66 10.73 10.46
C VAL A 217 13.14 9.34 10.88
N ALA A 218 13.01 8.36 10.00
CA ALA A 218 13.70 7.08 10.11
C ALA A 218 14.95 7.13 9.22
N ILE A 219 16.10 6.76 9.78
CA ILE A 219 17.42 6.94 9.17
C ILE A 219 18.08 5.58 9.01
N GLU A 220 18.44 5.26 7.78
CA GLU A 220 19.29 4.13 7.41
C GLU A 220 20.67 4.68 7.02
N VAL A 221 21.70 4.25 7.75
CA VAL A 221 23.08 4.71 7.59
C VAL A 221 23.90 3.59 6.96
N LYS A 222 24.69 3.92 5.92
CA LYS A 222 25.49 2.94 5.17
C LYS A 222 26.83 3.48 4.75
N LYS A 223 27.88 2.65 4.73
CA LYS A 223 29.20 3.05 4.23
C LYS A 223 29.17 3.35 2.73
N GLU A 224 28.38 2.59 1.99
CA GLU A 224 28.14 2.79 0.56
C GLU A 224 26.63 2.74 0.26
N VAL A 225 26.12 3.73 -0.47
CA VAL A 225 24.72 3.74 -0.89
C VAL A 225 24.59 3.20 -2.32
N GLU A 226 23.97 2.03 -2.45
CA GLU A 226 23.70 1.39 -3.74
C GLU A 226 22.24 1.59 -4.18
N ASP A 227 21.99 1.67 -5.49
CA ASP A 227 20.65 1.88 -6.08
C ASP A 227 19.61 0.84 -5.64
N ARG A 228 20.02 -0.42 -5.39
CA ARG A 228 19.13 -1.49 -4.90
C ARG A 228 18.50 -1.21 -3.54
N ARG A 229 18.99 -0.21 -2.80
CA ARG A 229 18.52 0.13 -1.44
C ARG A 229 17.29 1.05 -1.43
N LYS A 230 16.82 1.50 -2.60
CA LYS A 230 15.57 2.27 -2.77
C LYS A 230 14.35 1.48 -2.30
N ALA A 231 14.27 0.20 -2.64
CA ALA A 231 13.19 -0.70 -2.22
C ALA A 231 13.11 -0.85 -0.70
N LYS A 232 14.28 -0.99 -0.04
CA LYS A 232 14.37 -1.02 1.44
C LYS A 232 13.89 0.30 2.04
N ALA A 233 14.36 1.44 1.52
CA ALA A 233 13.96 2.76 2.00
C ALA A 233 12.44 2.99 1.86
N LEU A 234 11.83 2.59 0.73
CA LEU A 234 10.38 2.62 0.57
C LEU A 234 9.67 1.76 1.63
N GLY A 235 10.13 0.52 1.83
CA GLY A 235 9.56 -0.37 2.84
C GLY A 235 9.64 0.22 4.25
N GLN A 236 10.78 0.83 4.62
CA GLN A 236 10.95 1.51 5.90
C GLN A 236 10.02 2.72 6.05
N LEU A 237 9.90 3.55 5.01
CA LEU A 237 8.96 4.68 5.01
C LEU A 237 7.52 4.21 5.21
N VAL A 238 7.11 3.17 4.46
CA VAL A 238 5.77 2.59 4.55
C VAL A 238 5.51 2.04 5.94
N SER A 239 6.43 1.23 6.48
CA SER A 239 6.31 0.69 7.83
C SER A 239 6.24 1.79 8.90
N ALA A 240 7.14 2.77 8.84
CA ALA A 240 7.16 3.88 9.78
C ALA A 240 5.85 4.67 9.70
N SER A 241 5.36 4.96 8.49
CA SER A 241 4.13 5.71 8.26
C SER A 241 2.87 4.98 8.74
N LEU A 242 2.80 3.65 8.62
CA LEU A 242 1.66 2.85 9.09
C LEU A 242 1.65 2.70 10.61
N LYS A 243 2.83 2.62 11.24
CA LYS A 243 2.97 2.48 12.69
C LYS A 243 2.90 3.81 13.44
N ALA A 244 3.27 4.90 12.78
CA ALA A 244 3.25 6.23 13.37
C ALA A 244 1.81 6.61 13.77
N PRO A 245 1.61 7.19 14.96
CA PRO A 245 0.28 7.61 15.42
C PRO A 245 -0.24 8.80 14.60
N LEU A 246 -1.46 9.24 14.91
CA LEU A 246 -2.01 10.48 14.35
C LEU A 246 -1.05 11.65 14.62
N ASN A 247 -0.95 12.58 13.65
CA ASN A 247 -0.04 13.72 13.70
C ASN A 247 1.46 13.34 13.77
N CYS A 248 1.83 12.26 13.08
CA CYS A 248 3.20 11.92 12.76
C CYS A 248 3.27 11.62 11.25
N THR A 249 4.12 12.35 10.53
CA THR A 249 4.30 12.28 9.08
C THR A 249 5.76 11.96 8.79
N PRO A 250 6.16 10.68 8.89
CA PRO A 250 7.57 10.30 8.89
C PRO A 250 8.21 10.51 7.53
N ILE A 251 9.49 10.85 7.53
CA ILE A 251 10.37 10.81 6.36
C ILE A 251 11.34 9.65 6.52
N GLN A 252 11.69 8.99 5.42
CA GLN A 252 12.82 8.06 5.38
C GLN A 252 14.06 8.76 4.82
N LEU A 253 15.19 8.61 5.50
CA LEU A 253 16.50 9.03 5.05
C LEU A 253 17.40 7.81 4.85
N LEU A 254 18.01 7.70 3.67
CA LEU A 254 19.10 6.77 3.38
C LEU A 254 20.37 7.58 3.10
N THR A 255 21.44 7.34 3.85
CA THR A 255 22.65 8.17 3.73
C THR A 255 23.96 7.46 4.06
N ASP A 256 25.04 7.94 3.46
CA ASP A 256 26.41 7.65 3.86
C ASP A 256 27.05 8.71 4.77
N LEU A 257 26.25 9.69 5.21
CA LEU A 257 26.66 10.85 6.00
C LEU A 257 27.75 11.71 5.34
N ASN A 258 27.93 11.55 4.03
CA ASN A 258 28.88 12.28 3.20
C ASN A 258 28.14 12.99 2.06
N ASN A 259 28.15 12.41 0.86
CA ASN A 259 27.62 13.03 -0.35
C ASN A 259 26.39 12.31 -0.91
N HIS A 260 25.82 11.37 -0.16
CA HIS A 260 24.58 10.71 -0.51
C HIS A 260 23.56 10.89 0.62
N TRP A 261 22.57 11.75 0.39
CA TRP A 261 21.45 11.97 1.31
C TRP A 261 20.14 11.85 0.52
N TYR A 262 19.51 10.69 0.60
CA TYR A 262 18.27 10.41 -0.11
C TYR A 262 17.08 10.47 0.85
N PHE A 263 16.20 11.44 0.65
CA PHE A 263 15.00 11.63 1.44
C PHE A 263 13.78 11.15 0.67
N TYR A 264 12.88 10.44 1.36
CA TYR A 264 11.62 9.92 0.83
C TYR A 264 10.47 10.24 1.77
N TRP A 265 9.35 10.73 1.26
CA TRP A 265 8.13 10.96 2.04
C TRP A 265 6.88 10.91 1.15
N PHE A 266 5.72 10.82 1.76
CA PHE A 266 4.45 10.94 1.04
C PHE A 266 3.92 12.37 1.09
N ASN A 267 3.29 12.83 0.00
CA ASN A 267 2.56 14.10 -0.02
C ASN A 267 1.04 13.88 -0.17
N GLU A 268 0.28 14.98 -0.25
CA GLU A 268 -1.20 14.98 -0.24
C GLU A 268 -1.87 14.22 -1.40
N LYS A 269 -1.11 13.82 -2.43
CA LYS A 269 -1.63 13.24 -3.69
C LYS A 269 -1.27 11.77 -3.88
N ASN A 270 -1.01 11.03 -2.80
CA ASN A 270 -0.53 9.64 -2.85
C ASN A 270 0.82 9.52 -3.59
N VAL A 271 1.63 10.58 -3.58
CA VAL A 271 2.90 10.61 -4.30
C VAL A 271 4.04 10.34 -3.33
N LEU A 272 4.85 9.34 -3.66
CA LEU A 272 6.18 9.14 -3.11
C LEU A 272 7.10 10.23 -3.66
N THR A 273 7.43 11.19 -2.82
CA THR A 273 8.33 12.30 -3.16
C THR A 273 9.75 11.94 -2.75
N HIS A 274 10.71 12.23 -3.63
CA HIS A 274 12.13 11.98 -3.42
C HIS A 274 12.97 13.23 -3.67
N VAL A 275 13.95 13.51 -2.80
CA VAL A 275 15.06 14.43 -3.10
C VAL A 275 16.40 13.79 -2.75
N SER A 276 17.40 14.02 -3.61
CA SER A 276 18.79 13.65 -3.37
C SER A 276 19.60 14.92 -3.10
N LEU A 277 20.35 14.93 -2.01
CA LEU A 277 21.28 15.98 -1.65
C LEU A 277 22.69 15.40 -1.54
N GLN A 278 23.68 16.16 -1.99
CA GLN A 278 25.10 15.88 -1.88
C GLN A 278 25.76 16.73 -0.80
N ASN A 279 25.12 17.83 -0.38
CA ASN A 279 25.66 18.70 0.65
C ASN A 279 25.09 18.37 2.04
N SER A 280 25.96 17.96 2.96
CA SER A 280 25.60 17.71 4.37
C SER A 280 24.89 18.89 5.03
N LYS A 281 25.26 20.14 4.76
CA LYS A 281 24.61 21.32 5.33
C LYS A 281 23.14 21.42 4.88
N ASN A 282 22.88 21.18 3.60
CA ASN A 282 21.53 21.18 3.06
C ASN A 282 20.72 20.00 3.61
N ALA A 283 21.33 18.82 3.73
CA ALA A 283 20.68 17.67 4.36
C ALA A 283 20.30 17.94 5.83
N MET A 284 21.18 18.56 6.62
CA MET A 284 20.86 18.96 8.01
C MET A 284 19.75 20.02 8.04
N ALA A 285 19.76 20.98 7.11
CA ALA A 285 18.70 21.99 7.00
C ALA A 285 17.35 21.35 6.61
N PHE A 286 17.36 20.34 5.73
CA PHE A 286 16.18 19.57 5.38
C PHE A 286 15.62 18.81 6.58
N ILE A 287 16.48 18.10 7.33
CA ILE A 287 16.09 17.41 8.57
C ILE A 287 15.48 18.40 9.57
N ALA A 288 16.08 19.58 9.72
CA ALA A 288 15.57 20.61 10.63
C ALA A 288 14.19 21.12 10.21
N ALA A 289 14.01 21.44 8.92
CA ALA A 289 12.73 21.95 8.42
C ALA A 289 11.63 20.88 8.45
N ALA A 290 11.95 19.64 8.09
CA ALA A 290 11.01 18.54 8.08
C ALA A 290 10.69 17.98 9.47
N GLY A 291 11.62 18.09 10.43
CA GLY A 291 11.49 17.60 11.80
C GLY A 291 10.86 18.59 12.78
N ALA A 292 10.86 19.89 12.47
CA ALA A 292 10.30 20.93 13.35
C ALA A 292 8.80 20.78 13.65
N ASP A 293 8.04 20.17 12.73
CA ASP A 293 6.65 19.79 12.97
C ASP A 293 6.45 18.31 12.57
N PRO A 294 6.41 17.39 13.56
CA PRO A 294 6.19 15.97 13.31
C PRO A 294 4.84 15.71 12.64
N GLY A 295 3.84 16.54 12.96
CA GLY A 295 2.45 16.34 12.57
C GLY A 295 1.95 17.54 11.81
N SER A 296 2.11 17.55 10.49
CA SER A 296 1.53 18.64 9.71
C SER A 296 1.29 18.27 8.26
N SER A 297 0.05 18.48 7.84
CA SER A 297 -0.32 18.84 6.47
C SER A 297 0.19 20.24 6.07
N LYS A 298 0.79 20.99 7.00
CA LYS A 298 1.35 22.32 6.69
C LYS A 298 2.61 22.18 5.82
N PRO A 299 2.72 23.01 4.77
CA PRO A 299 3.93 23.05 3.99
C PRO A 299 5.14 23.54 4.80
N PHE A 300 6.29 22.94 4.55
CA PHE A 300 7.60 23.44 4.96
C PHE A 300 8.40 23.86 3.72
N SER A 301 9.51 24.58 3.91
CA SER A 301 10.35 25.03 2.80
C SER A 301 11.81 25.02 3.23
N VAL A 302 12.68 24.78 2.25
CA VAL A 302 14.14 24.84 2.41
C VAL A 302 14.69 25.78 1.32
N PRO A 303 15.80 26.48 1.57
CA PRO A 303 16.26 27.57 0.70
C PRO A 303 16.75 27.11 -0.68
N PHE A 304 16.94 25.81 -0.89
CA PHE A 304 17.44 25.21 -2.13
C PHE A 304 16.35 24.44 -2.90
N ILE A 305 15.10 24.46 -2.46
CA ILE A 305 13.97 23.89 -3.21
C ILE A 305 12.94 25.01 -3.43
N ASP A 306 12.74 25.38 -4.69
CA ASP A 306 11.94 26.55 -5.11
C ASP A 306 10.42 26.36 -4.99
N ARG A 307 9.97 25.43 -4.14
CA ARG A 307 8.56 25.21 -3.86
C ARG A 307 8.32 24.75 -2.42
N PRO A 308 7.15 25.09 -1.84
CA PRO A 308 6.72 24.49 -0.58
C PRO A 308 6.56 22.97 -0.70
N LEU A 309 6.86 22.26 0.39
CA LEU A 309 6.81 20.81 0.48
C LEU A 309 5.82 20.39 1.56
N THR A 310 5.04 19.35 1.31
CA THR A 310 4.07 18.81 2.28
C THR A 310 4.40 17.37 2.63
N LYS A 311 4.09 16.95 3.86
CA LYS A 311 4.30 15.57 4.33
C LYS A 311 2.98 14.98 4.81
N PHE A 312 2.75 13.74 4.47
CA PHE A 312 1.56 12.97 4.79
C PHE A 312 1.97 11.57 5.25
N LYS A 313 1.10 10.90 6.00
CA LYS A 313 1.20 9.46 6.24
C LYS A 313 0.13 8.72 5.45
N ILE A 314 0.34 7.42 5.26
CA ILE A 314 -0.54 6.53 4.48
C ILE A 314 -2.00 6.62 4.91
N ASP A 315 -2.29 6.68 6.22
CA ASP A 315 -3.68 6.79 6.69
C ASP A 315 -4.38 8.10 6.29
N ASP A 316 -3.62 9.15 5.92
CA ASP A 316 -4.20 10.43 5.55
C ASP A 316 -4.79 10.42 4.12
N PHE A 317 -4.41 9.44 3.30
CA PHE A 317 -4.72 9.43 1.87
C PHE A 317 -5.07 8.05 1.28
N LEU A 318 -4.79 6.97 2.00
CA LEU A 318 -5.11 5.61 1.59
C LEU A 318 -6.04 4.95 2.62
N ASP A 319 -7.31 4.92 2.26
CA ASP A 319 -8.36 4.29 3.05
C ASP A 319 -8.05 2.82 3.33
N MET A 320 -8.46 2.37 4.51
CA MET A 320 -8.47 0.95 4.83
C MET A 320 -9.45 0.24 3.88
N PRO A 321 -9.04 -0.87 3.24
CA PRO A 321 -9.91 -1.59 2.35
C PRO A 321 -11.11 -2.14 3.12
N ASP A 322 -12.29 -2.01 2.52
CA ASP A 322 -13.50 -2.69 2.99
C ASP A 322 -13.28 -4.18 2.69
N ASP A 323 -13.05 -4.95 3.75
CA ASP A 323 -12.47 -6.31 3.73
C ASP A 323 -13.20 -7.28 2.79
N GLY A 324 -14.50 -7.08 2.55
CA GLY A 324 -15.27 -7.84 1.56
C GLY A 324 -15.23 -7.31 0.12
N VAL A 325 -15.25 -5.99 -0.08
CA VAL A 325 -15.53 -5.36 -1.39
C VAL A 325 -14.25 -5.09 -2.17
N ASP A 326 -13.23 -4.57 -1.50
CA ASP A 326 -11.95 -4.26 -2.16
C ASP A 326 -11.17 -5.52 -2.48
N GLU A 327 -11.27 -6.56 -1.63
CA GLU A 327 -10.71 -7.87 -1.94
C GLU A 327 -11.41 -8.51 -3.15
N MET A 328 -12.73 -8.38 -3.27
CA MET A 328 -13.47 -8.87 -4.43
C MET A 328 -13.09 -8.09 -5.71
N MET A 329 -12.99 -6.77 -5.64
CA MET A 329 -12.65 -5.92 -6.78
C MET A 329 -11.20 -6.09 -7.25
N GLU A 330 -10.23 -6.26 -6.34
CA GLU A 330 -8.86 -6.60 -6.73
C GLU A 330 -8.77 -7.96 -7.41
N ARG A 331 -9.52 -8.96 -6.92
CA ARG A 331 -9.65 -10.27 -7.59
C ARG A 331 -10.18 -10.09 -9.01
N TRP A 332 -11.24 -9.30 -9.20
CA TRP A 332 -11.81 -9.03 -10.53
C TRP A 332 -10.86 -8.28 -11.48
N VAL A 333 -10.18 -7.24 -11.00
CA VAL A 333 -9.23 -6.45 -11.80
C VAL A 333 -7.97 -7.26 -12.17
N LEU A 334 -7.56 -8.21 -11.33
CA LEU A 334 -6.46 -9.13 -11.65
C LEU A 334 -6.90 -10.27 -12.58
N MET A 335 -8.19 -10.64 -12.56
CA MET A 335 -8.80 -11.54 -13.55
C MET A 335 -8.98 -10.89 -14.92
N ALA A 336 -8.94 -9.55 -14.99
CA ALA A 336 -9.04 -8.79 -16.24
C ALA A 336 -7.91 -9.11 -17.23
N ASP A 337 -6.72 -9.42 -16.75
CA ASP A 337 -5.57 -9.77 -17.61
C ASP A 337 -5.77 -11.14 -18.31
N VAL A 338 -6.82 -11.89 -17.95
CA VAL A 338 -7.20 -13.20 -18.52
C VAL A 338 -8.53 -13.12 -19.30
N LEU A 339 -9.24 -11.98 -19.26
CA LEU A 339 -10.56 -11.79 -19.87
C LEU A 339 -10.49 -10.82 -21.06
N GLU A 340 -11.36 -11.03 -22.05
CA GLU A 340 -11.37 -10.26 -23.30
C GLU A 340 -11.56 -8.74 -23.07
N PRO A 341 -10.84 -7.86 -23.79
CA PRO A 341 -10.85 -6.40 -23.58
C PRO A 341 -12.22 -5.72 -23.64
N GLU A 342 -13.15 -6.24 -24.45
CA GLU A 342 -14.51 -5.68 -24.60
C GLU A 342 -15.34 -5.82 -23.31
N PHE A 343 -15.24 -6.97 -22.63
CA PHE A 343 -15.92 -7.23 -21.37
C PHE A 343 -15.49 -6.24 -20.27
N LEU A 344 -14.21 -5.85 -20.28
CA LEU A 344 -13.65 -4.91 -19.31
C LEU A 344 -14.08 -3.47 -19.58
N ASN A 345 -14.17 -3.08 -20.85
CA ASN A 345 -14.61 -1.74 -21.23
C ASN A 345 -16.09 -1.51 -20.89
N GLU A 346 -16.94 -2.51 -21.08
CA GLU A 346 -18.35 -2.44 -20.67
C GLU A 346 -18.50 -2.29 -19.15
N ARG A 347 -17.71 -3.03 -18.36
CA ARG A 347 -17.78 -2.94 -16.88
C ARG A 347 -17.20 -1.64 -16.32
N ARG A 348 -16.15 -1.10 -16.95
CA ARG A 348 -15.61 0.23 -16.61
C ARG A 348 -16.61 1.35 -16.89
N ALA A 349 -17.33 1.27 -18.02
CA ALA A 349 -18.38 2.24 -18.35
C ALA A 349 -19.53 2.22 -17.33
N VAL A 350 -19.93 1.03 -16.87
CA VAL A 350 -20.95 0.86 -15.82
C VAL A 350 -20.49 1.49 -14.50
N ARG A 351 -19.24 1.27 -14.07
CA ARG A 351 -18.68 1.90 -12.85
C ARG A 351 -18.72 3.42 -12.91
N THR A 352 -18.32 4.02 -14.02
CA THR A 352 -18.30 5.47 -14.20
C THR A 352 -19.70 6.07 -14.18
N ALA A 353 -20.69 5.36 -14.74
CA ALA A 353 -22.09 5.81 -14.73
C ALA A 353 -22.71 5.77 -13.32
N VAL A 354 -22.42 4.76 -12.50
CA VAL A 354 -23.01 4.64 -11.16
C VAL A 354 -22.43 5.68 -10.18
N ILE A 355 -21.11 5.94 -10.23
CA ILE A 355 -20.48 6.96 -9.38
C ILE A 355 -21.03 8.37 -9.67
N ALA A 356 -21.42 8.64 -10.91
CA ALA A 356 -21.93 9.94 -11.33
C ALA A 356 -23.36 10.23 -10.85
N ILE A 357 -24.17 9.21 -10.55
CA ILE A 357 -25.60 9.35 -10.27
C ILE A 357 -25.88 9.40 -8.76
N ASN A 358 -25.06 8.78 -7.91
CA ASN A 358 -25.28 8.80 -6.47
C ASN A 358 -23.96 8.65 -5.68
N PRO A 359 -23.35 9.77 -5.20
CA PRO A 359 -22.02 9.77 -4.57
C PRO A 359 -21.92 8.93 -3.29
N HIS A 360 -23.06 8.51 -2.72
CA HIS A 360 -23.15 7.74 -1.48
C HIS A 360 -23.61 6.29 -1.68
N VAL A 361 -23.86 5.86 -2.93
CA VAL A 361 -24.19 4.48 -3.26
C VAL A 361 -22.97 3.80 -3.87
N ARG A 362 -22.37 2.88 -3.12
CA ARG A 362 -21.35 1.96 -3.64
C ARG A 362 -22.06 0.87 -4.45
N ALA A 363 -21.95 0.91 -5.77
CA ALA A 363 -22.44 -0.20 -6.60
C ALA A 363 -21.59 -1.45 -6.41
N PHE A 364 -22.28 -2.54 -6.09
CA PHE A 364 -21.77 -3.90 -6.10
C PHE A 364 -21.92 -4.46 -7.52
N VAL A 365 -20.83 -4.98 -8.10
CA VAL A 365 -20.84 -5.75 -9.36
C VAL A 365 -20.48 -7.19 -9.07
#